data_AF-A0A3D4WSB3-F1
#
_entry.id   AF-A0A3D4WSB3-F1
#
_cell.length_a   1.000
_cell.length_b   1.000
_cell.length_c   1.000
_cell.angle_alpha   90.00
_cell.angle_beta   90.00
_cell.angle_gamma   90.00
#
_symmetry.space_group_name_H-M   'P 1'
#
loop_
_entity.id
_entity.type
_entity.pdbx_description
1 polymer ?
#
loop_
_entity_poly.entity_id
_entity_poly.type
_entity_poly.pdbx_seq_one_letter_code
_entity_poly.pdbx_strand_id
1 'polypeptide(L)'
;MRVWRSIVAVLVALTASVAVIVIGPQPAMAAPNFKAPFRCGQRWTYSHHSAEVRLALDFIRNDGGTTNGSPVLASAGGTAYRYYQAGGAGNYIVIEHGGGWKTYYFHLSAFSVGHGAGVSQGQQIGLTGATGNVTGPHIHYEQLYNGVGQTIRINGVSLAPYPSSYGVKAITSDNGCGGSGTYFWTWGSGVRVRTDARLAAPVVATLAGPTYVKVICQKQGDMVTAEGYTNNWWSKLESPSGFMTNIYIDHPSAVLPGVPTC
;
A
#
# COMPACT_ATOMS: atom_id res chain seq x y z
N MET A 1 56.33 -68.62 16.36
CA MET A 1 56.09 -67.17 16.45
C MET A 1 55.08 -66.77 15.38
N ARG A 2 53.82 -66.57 15.76
CA ARG A 2 52.76 -65.98 14.92
C ARG A 2 51.91 -65.12 15.84
N VAL A 3 51.94 -63.82 15.64
CA VAL A 3 51.18 -62.82 16.41
C VAL A 3 49.87 -62.58 15.65
N TRP A 4 48.73 -62.93 16.24
CA TRP A 4 47.42 -62.62 15.69
C TRP A 4 46.96 -61.28 16.29
N ARG A 5 46.81 -60.25 15.46
CA ARG A 5 46.23 -58.96 15.84
C ARG A 5 44.71 -59.03 15.61
N SER A 6 43.92 -58.93 16.66
CA SER A 6 42.47 -58.76 16.56
C SER A 6 42.14 -57.29 16.27
N ILE A 7 41.50 -57.03 15.12
CA ILE A 7 40.96 -55.71 14.76
C ILE A 7 39.55 -55.63 15.34
N VAL A 8 39.31 -54.70 16.27
CA VAL A 8 37.96 -54.35 16.73
C VAL A 8 37.39 -53.31 15.77
N ALA A 9 36.34 -53.68 15.03
CA ALA A 9 35.58 -52.75 14.20
C ALA A 9 34.51 -52.05 15.06
N VAL A 10 34.62 -50.73 15.20
CA VAL A 10 33.59 -49.90 15.85
C VAL A 10 32.57 -49.50 14.78
N LEU A 11 31.36 -50.04 14.87
CA LEU A 11 30.21 -49.62 14.08
C LEU A 11 29.61 -48.35 14.69
N VAL A 12 29.82 -47.20 14.03
CA VAL A 12 29.14 -45.95 14.37
C VAL A 12 27.81 -45.93 13.62
N ALA A 13 26.70 -46.11 14.35
CA ALA A 13 25.36 -45.94 13.80
C ALA A 13 25.03 -44.44 13.70
N LEU A 14 25.01 -43.90 12.48
CA LEU A 14 24.53 -42.56 12.18
C LEU A 14 23.00 -42.56 12.11
N THR A 15 22.33 -42.10 13.16
CA THR A 15 20.90 -41.84 13.15
C THR A 15 20.63 -40.49 12.49
N ALA A 16 20.13 -40.50 11.25
CA ALA A 16 19.64 -39.29 10.60
C ALA A 16 18.27 -38.91 11.19
N SER A 17 18.24 -37.90 12.06
CA SER A 17 16.99 -37.33 12.57
C SER A 17 16.36 -36.45 11.48
N VAL A 18 15.28 -36.91 10.87
CA VAL A 18 14.45 -36.06 9.99
C VAL A 18 13.66 -35.11 10.88
N ALA A 19 14.08 -33.85 10.95
CA ALA A 19 13.31 -32.81 11.60
C ALA A 19 12.07 -32.49 10.74
N VAL A 20 10.90 -32.95 11.18
CA VAL A 20 9.61 -32.55 10.59
C VAL A 20 9.35 -31.10 11.02
N ILE A 21 9.52 -30.16 10.10
CA ILE A 21 9.12 -28.76 10.32
C ILE A 21 7.60 -28.72 10.25
N VAL A 22 6.95 -28.68 11.42
CA VAL A 22 5.52 -28.42 11.53
C VAL A 22 5.31 -26.93 11.23
N ILE A 23 4.91 -26.60 10.00
CA ILE A 23 4.49 -25.24 9.64
C ILE A 23 3.11 -25.03 10.26
N GLY A 24 3.08 -24.40 11.44
CA GLY A 24 1.82 -23.95 12.04
C GLY A 24 1.11 -22.93 11.14
N PRO A 25 -0.21 -22.71 11.32
CA PRO A 25 -0.95 -21.72 10.55
C PRO A 25 -0.29 -20.35 10.70
N GLN A 26 0.18 -19.78 9.58
CA GLN A 26 0.72 -18.43 9.56
C GLN A 26 -0.35 -17.45 10.06
N PRO A 27 -0.01 -16.53 10.98
CA PRO A 27 -0.96 -15.50 11.41
C PRO A 27 -1.43 -14.72 10.19
N ALA A 28 -2.74 -14.48 10.08
CA ALA A 28 -3.32 -13.68 9.02
C ALA A 28 -2.64 -12.31 9.00
N MET A 29 -1.95 -11.99 7.91
CA MET A 29 -1.35 -10.67 7.73
C MET A 29 -2.47 -9.62 7.73
N ALA A 30 -2.32 -8.60 8.58
CA ALA A 30 -3.26 -7.49 8.63
C ALA A 30 -3.42 -6.85 7.23
N ALA A 31 -4.64 -6.44 6.90
CA ALA A 31 -4.91 -5.76 5.64
C ALA A 31 -3.99 -4.52 5.51
N PRO A 32 -3.39 -4.28 4.34
CA PRO A 32 -2.81 -2.98 4.04
C PRO A 32 -3.82 -1.86 4.31
N ASN A 33 -3.35 -0.70 4.74
CA ASN A 33 -4.22 0.47 4.87
C ASN A 33 -4.60 1.00 3.49
N PHE A 34 -5.63 0.41 2.87
CA PHE A 34 -6.07 0.78 1.53
C PHE A 34 -6.62 2.21 1.49
N LYS A 35 -6.12 2.98 0.53
CA LYS A 35 -6.60 4.32 0.18
C LYS A 35 -7.60 4.25 -0.97
N ALA A 36 -8.42 5.29 -1.12
CA ALA A 36 -9.33 5.37 -2.26
C ALA A 36 -8.54 5.36 -3.59
N PRO A 37 -9.02 4.71 -4.66
CA PRO A 37 -8.23 4.47 -5.88
C PRO A 37 -8.17 5.68 -6.83
N PHE A 38 -8.33 6.90 -6.33
CA PHE A 38 -8.37 8.15 -7.10
C PHE A 38 -7.61 9.26 -6.38
N ARG A 39 -7.29 10.34 -7.11
CA ARG A 39 -6.40 11.40 -6.61
C ARG A 39 -6.93 12.09 -5.36
N CYS A 40 -5.99 12.55 -4.54
CA CYS A 40 -6.21 13.41 -3.39
C CYS A 40 -7.26 14.50 -3.65
N GLY A 41 -8.13 14.71 -2.68
CA GLY A 41 -9.14 15.77 -2.69
C GLY A 41 -10.32 15.48 -3.62
N GLN A 42 -10.22 14.51 -4.54
CA GLN A 42 -11.35 14.16 -5.38
C GLN A 42 -12.44 13.47 -4.56
N ARG A 43 -13.68 13.84 -4.83
CA ARG A 43 -14.86 13.21 -4.23
C ARG A 43 -15.52 12.31 -5.27
N TRP A 44 -15.75 11.06 -4.87
CA TRP A 44 -16.41 10.07 -5.71
C TRP A 44 -17.55 9.43 -4.94
N THR A 45 -18.69 9.32 -5.61
CA THR A 45 -19.81 8.52 -5.15
C THR A 45 -19.57 7.06 -5.51
N TYR A 46 -20.16 6.17 -4.72
CA TYR A 46 -20.06 4.74 -4.98
C TYR A 46 -21.42 4.08 -4.89
N SER A 47 -21.58 3.01 -5.64
CA SER A 47 -22.73 2.12 -5.57
C SER A 47 -22.28 0.67 -5.69
N HIS A 48 -23.19 -0.23 -5.35
CA HIS A 48 -23.04 -1.66 -5.51
C HIS A 48 -24.24 -2.16 -6.30
N HIS A 49 -23.98 -2.95 -7.33
CA HIS A 49 -25.03 -3.68 -8.02
C HIS A 49 -25.24 -5.05 -7.36
N SER A 50 -26.49 -5.45 -7.13
CA SER A 50 -26.83 -6.69 -6.42
C SER A 50 -26.34 -7.98 -7.10
N ALA A 51 -25.93 -7.90 -8.37
CA ALA A 51 -25.32 -8.98 -9.13
C ALA A 51 -23.79 -9.06 -8.98
N GLU A 52 -23.16 -8.10 -8.28
CA GLU A 52 -21.72 -8.09 -8.09
C GLU A 52 -21.28 -9.22 -7.15
N VAL A 53 -20.53 -10.13 -7.74
CA VAL A 53 -19.71 -11.09 -7.01
C VAL A 53 -18.58 -10.35 -6.28
N ARG A 54 -18.22 -10.83 -5.08
CA ARG A 54 -17.02 -10.39 -4.31
C ARG A 54 -17.07 -9.02 -3.61
N LEU A 55 -18.27 -8.47 -3.35
CA LEU A 55 -18.43 -7.24 -2.55
C LEU A 55 -17.73 -6.01 -3.18
N ALA A 56 -17.73 -5.96 -4.51
CA ALA A 56 -17.17 -4.86 -5.27
C ALA A 56 -17.94 -3.55 -5.05
N LEU A 57 -17.33 -2.46 -5.49
CA LEU A 57 -17.96 -1.15 -5.57
C LEU A 57 -17.58 -0.48 -6.88
N ASP A 58 -18.57 0.15 -7.48
CA ASP A 58 -18.38 1.05 -8.60
C ASP A 58 -18.25 2.48 -8.10
N PHE A 59 -17.18 3.16 -8.51
CA PHE A 59 -16.93 4.56 -8.19
C PHE A 59 -17.14 5.47 -9.40
N ILE A 60 -17.92 6.53 -9.20
CA ILE A 60 -18.14 7.61 -10.16
C ILE A 60 -17.79 8.94 -9.52
N ARG A 61 -17.08 9.80 -10.25
CA ARG A 61 -16.68 11.11 -9.76
C ARG A 61 -17.89 12.02 -9.54
N ASN A 62 -17.98 12.72 -8.40
CA ASN A 62 -19.15 13.54 -8.03
C ASN A 62 -18.79 14.91 -7.45
N ASP A 63 -17.63 15.45 -7.81
CA ASP A 63 -17.13 16.78 -7.42
C ASP A 63 -17.22 17.82 -8.55
N GLY A 64 -17.94 17.52 -9.63
CA GLY A 64 -18.03 18.35 -10.84
C GLY A 64 -16.94 18.05 -11.89
N GLY A 65 -15.97 17.19 -11.59
CA GLY A 65 -15.02 16.69 -12.59
C GLY A 65 -15.55 15.53 -13.43
N THR A 66 -14.82 15.19 -14.49
CA THR A 66 -15.18 14.10 -15.41
C THR A 66 -14.68 12.75 -14.94
N THR A 67 -15.55 11.73 -14.94
CA THR A 67 -15.15 10.35 -14.60
C THR A 67 -14.26 9.74 -15.68
N ASN A 68 -14.59 9.87 -16.96
CA ASN A 68 -13.79 9.30 -18.06
C ASN A 68 -12.37 9.88 -18.12
N GLY A 69 -11.35 9.04 -18.23
CA GLY A 69 -9.95 9.46 -18.31
C GLY A 69 -9.37 10.01 -17.00
N SER A 70 -10.12 9.97 -15.89
CA SER A 70 -9.58 10.32 -14.57
C SER A 70 -8.49 9.33 -14.14
N PRO A 71 -7.41 9.80 -13.50
CA PRO A 71 -6.35 8.93 -12.99
C PRO A 71 -6.82 7.94 -11.92
N VAL A 72 -6.45 6.67 -12.11
CA VAL A 72 -6.61 5.60 -11.13
C VAL A 72 -5.30 5.40 -10.40
N LEU A 73 -5.35 5.41 -9.07
CA LEU A 73 -4.19 5.26 -8.19
C LEU A 73 -4.19 3.90 -7.48
N ALA A 74 -3.00 3.37 -7.20
CA ALA A 74 -2.84 2.19 -6.36
C ALA A 74 -3.36 2.47 -4.93
N SER A 75 -4.30 1.66 -4.46
CA SER A 75 -4.84 1.76 -3.10
C SER A 75 -3.83 1.38 -2.02
N ALA A 76 -2.85 0.53 -2.35
CA ALA A 76 -1.70 0.21 -1.51
C ALA A 76 -0.52 -0.22 -2.41
N GLY A 77 0.70 -0.21 -1.86
CA GLY A 77 1.88 -0.65 -2.61
C GLY A 77 1.87 -2.17 -2.87
N GLY A 78 2.55 -2.60 -3.93
CA GLY A 78 2.59 -4.01 -4.33
C GLY A 78 3.12 -4.20 -5.75
N THR A 79 2.82 -5.36 -6.34
CA THR A 79 3.17 -5.67 -7.74
C THR A 79 1.93 -5.62 -8.61
N ALA A 80 1.94 -4.77 -9.65
CA ALA A 80 0.82 -4.55 -10.56
C ALA A 80 0.90 -5.45 -11.80
N TYR A 81 -0.21 -6.12 -12.11
CA TYR A 81 -0.37 -6.99 -13.27
C TYR A 81 -1.52 -6.50 -14.12
N ARG A 82 -1.30 -6.39 -15.43
CA ARG A 82 -2.30 -5.99 -16.42
C ARG A 82 -2.99 -7.21 -16.99
N TYR A 83 -4.29 -7.07 -17.25
CA TYR A 83 -5.12 -8.08 -17.87
C TYR A 83 -6.14 -7.43 -18.79
N TYR A 84 -6.74 -8.25 -19.64
CA TYR A 84 -7.85 -7.86 -20.50
C TYR A 84 -8.89 -8.98 -20.55
N GLN A 85 -10.16 -8.60 -20.45
CA GLN A 85 -11.29 -9.51 -20.60
C GLN A 85 -12.37 -8.88 -21.51
N ALA A 86 -12.50 -9.42 -22.72
CA ALA A 86 -13.55 -9.01 -23.66
C ALA A 86 -14.95 -9.32 -23.09
N GLY A 87 -15.89 -8.38 -23.24
CA GLY A 87 -17.27 -8.53 -22.77
C GLY A 87 -17.46 -8.63 -21.25
N GLY A 88 -16.39 -8.42 -20.46
CA GLY A 88 -16.41 -8.48 -18.99
C GLY A 88 -15.68 -7.28 -18.39
N ALA A 89 -14.62 -7.51 -17.63
CA ALA A 89 -13.84 -6.48 -16.93
C ALA A 89 -13.17 -5.42 -17.84
N GLY A 90 -13.09 -5.66 -19.15
CA GLY A 90 -12.34 -4.79 -20.06
C GLY A 90 -10.84 -4.85 -19.77
N ASN A 91 -10.16 -3.71 -19.88
CA ASN A 91 -8.79 -3.58 -19.38
C ASN A 91 -8.83 -3.45 -17.86
N TYR A 92 -8.01 -4.24 -17.16
CA TYR A 92 -7.94 -4.13 -15.71
C TYR A 92 -6.55 -4.39 -15.15
N ILE A 93 -6.31 -3.84 -13.97
CA ILE A 93 -5.11 -4.08 -13.19
C ILE A 93 -5.48 -4.87 -11.93
N VAL A 94 -4.62 -5.81 -11.56
CA VAL A 94 -4.58 -6.42 -10.23
C VAL A 94 -3.29 -6.00 -9.56
N ILE A 95 -3.35 -5.52 -8.32
CA ILE A 95 -2.16 -5.31 -7.49
C ILE A 95 -2.11 -6.38 -6.42
N GLU A 96 -0.99 -7.10 -6.36
CA GLU A 96 -0.68 -8.05 -5.30
C GLU A 96 0.13 -7.35 -4.20
N HIS A 97 -0.41 -7.27 -2.98
CA HIS A 97 0.18 -6.51 -1.87
C HIS A 97 1.03 -7.37 -0.93
N GLY A 98 1.13 -8.68 -1.20
CA GLY A 98 1.69 -9.67 -0.28
C GLY A 98 0.67 -10.15 0.76
N GLY A 99 1.01 -11.24 1.47
CA GLY A 99 0.16 -11.78 2.54
C GLY A 99 -1.25 -12.20 2.10
N GLY A 100 -1.46 -12.53 0.83
CA GLY A 100 -2.76 -12.94 0.28
C GLY A 100 -3.69 -11.81 -0.14
N TRP A 101 -3.31 -10.55 0.09
CA TRP A 101 -4.12 -9.37 -0.24
C TRP A 101 -3.94 -8.94 -1.70
N LYS A 102 -5.07 -8.66 -2.36
CA LYS A 102 -5.11 -8.13 -3.72
C LYS A 102 -6.15 -7.02 -3.87
N THR A 103 -5.91 -6.09 -4.79
CA THR A 103 -6.91 -5.11 -5.24
C THR A 103 -7.08 -5.16 -6.76
N TYR A 104 -8.30 -4.97 -7.23
CA TYR A 104 -8.68 -5.06 -8.64
C TYR A 104 -9.25 -3.72 -9.10
N TYR A 105 -8.90 -3.29 -10.32
CA TYR A 105 -9.26 -1.99 -10.90
C TYR A 105 -9.70 -2.19 -12.35
N PHE A 106 -11.00 -2.18 -12.61
CA PHE A 106 -11.59 -2.61 -13.89
C PHE A 106 -11.94 -1.44 -14.80
N HIS A 107 -12.36 -1.79 -16.02
CA HIS A 107 -12.92 -0.88 -17.02
C HIS A 107 -11.99 0.26 -17.46
N LEU A 108 -10.68 0.06 -17.30
CA LEU A 108 -9.67 1.09 -17.58
C LEU A 108 -9.64 1.45 -19.08
N SER A 109 -9.41 2.71 -19.40
CA SER A 109 -9.15 3.14 -20.79
C SER A 109 -7.68 2.93 -21.18
N ALA A 110 -6.76 3.06 -20.22
CA ALA A 110 -5.33 2.92 -20.43
C ALA A 110 -4.61 2.43 -19.17
N PHE A 111 -3.48 1.75 -19.38
CA PHE A 111 -2.53 1.38 -18.33
C PHE A 111 -1.42 2.45 -18.22
N SER A 112 -1.00 2.80 -17.01
CA SER A 112 0.09 3.76 -16.74
C SER A 112 1.37 3.09 -16.19
N VAL A 113 1.33 1.79 -15.85
CA VAL A 113 2.46 1.04 -15.26
C VAL A 113 2.68 -0.28 -15.98
N GLY A 114 3.92 -0.78 -16.02
CA GLY A 114 4.35 -2.10 -16.54
C GLY A 114 3.50 -3.29 -16.05
N HIS A 115 3.41 -4.38 -16.83
CA HIS A 115 2.97 -5.65 -16.27
C HIS A 115 4.10 -6.23 -15.41
N GLY A 116 3.79 -6.64 -14.17
CA GLY A 116 4.78 -7.05 -13.17
C GLY A 116 5.52 -5.89 -12.49
N ALA A 117 5.09 -4.64 -12.68
CA ALA A 117 5.77 -3.48 -12.11
C ALA A 117 5.51 -3.36 -10.60
N GLY A 118 6.55 -3.07 -9.82
CA GLY A 118 6.38 -2.59 -8.45
C GLY A 118 5.75 -1.20 -8.43
N VAL A 119 4.77 -1.00 -7.56
CA VAL A 119 4.06 0.28 -7.41
C VAL A 119 3.94 0.69 -5.95
N SER A 120 4.04 1.99 -5.69
CA SER A 120 3.79 2.58 -4.37
C SER A 120 2.31 2.94 -4.18
N GLN A 121 1.83 2.99 -2.93
CA GLN A 121 0.49 3.53 -2.63
C GLN A 121 0.37 4.96 -3.18
N GLY A 122 -0.71 5.25 -3.89
CA GLY A 122 -0.96 6.56 -4.52
C GLY A 122 -0.27 6.77 -5.86
N GLN A 123 0.54 5.81 -6.34
CA GLN A 123 1.07 5.85 -7.70
C GLN A 123 -0.05 5.69 -8.72
N GLN A 124 -0.03 6.48 -9.79
CA GLN A 124 -0.97 6.31 -10.90
C GLN A 124 -0.68 5.01 -11.64
N ILE A 125 -1.70 4.17 -11.79
CA ILE A 125 -1.61 2.84 -12.42
C ILE A 125 -2.38 2.76 -13.73
N GLY A 126 -3.36 3.63 -13.95
CA GLY A 126 -4.16 3.67 -15.16
C GLY A 126 -5.06 4.88 -15.23
N LEU A 127 -5.93 4.89 -16.23
CA LEU A 127 -6.99 5.87 -16.40
C LEU A 127 -8.34 5.15 -16.42
N THR A 128 -9.34 5.73 -15.77
CA THR A 128 -10.72 5.26 -15.87
C THR A 128 -11.18 5.27 -17.32
N GLY A 129 -12.11 4.38 -17.64
CA GLY A 129 -12.66 4.28 -18.97
C GLY A 129 -14.00 3.57 -18.94
N ALA A 130 -14.39 3.08 -20.11
CA ALA A 130 -15.59 2.28 -20.28
C ALA A 130 -15.30 1.03 -21.13
N THR A 131 -14.16 0.38 -20.88
CA THR A 131 -13.83 -0.87 -21.58
C THR A 131 -14.54 -2.06 -20.93
N GLY A 132 -14.89 -3.07 -21.74
CA GLY A 132 -15.63 -4.23 -21.27
C GLY A 132 -17.14 -4.03 -21.32
N ASN A 133 -17.88 -4.70 -20.44
CA ASN A 133 -19.34 -4.62 -20.37
C ASN A 133 -19.77 -3.61 -19.31
N VAL A 134 -19.99 -2.37 -19.73
CA VAL A 134 -20.36 -1.26 -18.85
C VAL A 134 -21.34 -0.31 -19.53
N THR A 135 -22.15 0.39 -18.73
CA THR A 135 -23.08 1.42 -19.22
C THR A 135 -22.44 2.80 -19.37
N GLY A 136 -21.33 3.04 -18.69
CA GLY A 136 -20.59 4.30 -18.77
C GLY A 136 -19.29 4.26 -17.96
N PRO A 137 -18.45 5.31 -18.06
CA PRO A 137 -17.16 5.32 -17.40
C PRO A 137 -17.26 5.34 -15.87
N HIS A 138 -16.58 4.40 -15.21
CA HIS A 138 -16.46 4.27 -13.76
C HIS A 138 -15.21 3.43 -13.39
N ILE A 139 -14.95 3.25 -12.10
CA ILE A 139 -13.98 2.27 -11.60
C ILE A 139 -14.75 1.19 -10.84
N HIS A 140 -14.80 -0.03 -11.36
CA HIS A 140 -15.19 -1.20 -10.57
C HIS A 140 -13.96 -1.65 -9.76
N TYR A 141 -14.09 -1.67 -8.44
CA TYR A 141 -13.00 -1.88 -7.49
C TYR A 141 -13.30 -3.02 -6.52
N GLU A 142 -12.31 -3.88 -6.28
CA GLU A 142 -12.42 -5.01 -5.35
C GLU A 142 -11.26 -5.06 -4.36
N GLN A 143 -11.52 -5.56 -3.15
CA GLN A 143 -10.51 -5.98 -2.17
C GLN A 143 -10.65 -7.48 -1.92
N LEU A 144 -9.57 -8.23 -2.05
CA LEU A 144 -9.57 -9.67 -1.86
C LEU A 144 -8.53 -10.09 -0.83
N TYR A 145 -8.89 -11.09 -0.05
CA TYR A 145 -7.97 -11.84 0.80
C TYR A 145 -8.04 -13.32 0.45
N ASN A 146 -6.90 -13.90 0.06
CA ASN A 146 -6.79 -15.31 -0.35
C ASN A 146 -7.85 -15.73 -1.41
N GLY A 147 -8.13 -14.84 -2.34
CA GLY A 147 -9.11 -15.07 -3.42
C GLY A 147 -10.57 -14.77 -3.06
N VAL A 148 -10.89 -14.49 -1.79
CA VAL A 148 -12.24 -14.18 -1.32
C VAL A 148 -12.44 -12.66 -1.25
N GLY A 149 -13.52 -12.19 -1.87
CA GLY A 149 -13.92 -10.77 -1.82
C GLY A 149 -14.24 -10.33 -0.39
N GLN A 150 -13.75 -9.15 -0.01
CA GLN A 150 -13.89 -8.58 1.32
C GLN A 150 -14.75 -7.32 1.26
N THR A 151 -15.40 -7.00 2.38
CA THR A 151 -16.01 -5.68 2.56
C THR A 151 -14.93 -4.60 2.39
N ILE A 152 -15.15 -3.71 1.43
CA ILE A 152 -14.23 -2.64 1.09
C ILE A 152 -14.08 -1.70 2.29
N ARG A 153 -12.83 -1.60 2.74
CA ARG A 153 -12.40 -0.65 3.77
C ARG A 153 -11.43 0.33 3.16
N ILE A 154 -11.70 1.63 3.33
CA ILE A 154 -10.80 2.71 2.96
C ILE A 154 -10.37 3.42 4.23
N ASN A 155 -9.08 3.62 4.43
CA ASN A 155 -8.54 4.15 5.70
C ASN A 155 -8.95 3.31 6.92
N GLY A 156 -9.09 1.99 6.73
CA GLY A 156 -9.61 1.07 7.75
C GLY A 156 -11.11 1.18 8.03
N VAL A 157 -11.80 2.19 7.49
CA VAL A 157 -13.24 2.42 7.65
C VAL A 157 -14.02 1.63 6.62
N SER A 158 -15.00 0.85 7.09
CA SER A 158 -15.92 0.10 6.22
C SER A 158 -16.82 1.04 5.43
N LEU A 159 -16.96 0.80 4.12
CA LEU A 159 -17.93 1.52 3.29
C LEU A 159 -19.32 0.87 3.29
N ALA A 160 -19.43 -0.35 3.82
CA ALA A 160 -20.71 -1.03 4.01
C ALA A 160 -21.55 -0.36 5.12
N PRO A 161 -22.89 -0.47 5.07
CA PRO A 161 -23.67 -1.08 3.98
C PRO A 161 -23.57 -0.28 2.69
N TYR A 162 -23.45 -0.98 1.55
CA TYR A 162 -23.30 -0.32 0.25
C TYR A 162 -24.64 0.21 -0.26
N PRO A 163 -24.67 1.41 -0.87
CA PRO A 163 -25.89 1.94 -1.45
C PRO A 163 -26.17 1.30 -2.82
N SER A 164 -27.44 1.04 -3.10
CA SER A 164 -27.91 0.52 -4.41
C SER A 164 -28.04 1.59 -5.50
N SER A 165 -27.73 2.85 -5.18
CA SER A 165 -27.72 3.96 -6.11
C SER A 165 -26.56 4.91 -5.85
N TYR A 166 -26.04 5.48 -6.94
CA TYR A 166 -25.08 6.58 -6.89
C TYR A 166 -25.70 7.84 -6.28
N GLY A 167 -24.86 8.73 -5.76
CA GLY A 167 -25.24 9.99 -5.12
C GLY A 167 -25.60 9.88 -3.63
N VAL A 168 -25.90 8.68 -3.12
CA VAL A 168 -26.30 8.47 -1.72
C VAL A 168 -25.10 8.54 -0.77
N LYS A 169 -24.00 7.86 -1.12
CA LYS A 169 -22.75 7.90 -0.35
C LYS A 169 -21.59 8.29 -1.26
N ALA A 170 -20.62 8.98 -0.68
CA ALA A 170 -19.41 9.38 -1.36
C ALA A 170 -18.26 9.51 -0.37
N ILE A 171 -17.03 9.29 -0.86
CA ILE A 171 -15.80 9.48 -0.10
C ILE A 171 -14.92 10.51 -0.80
N THR A 172 -14.17 11.25 0.00
CA THR A 172 -13.10 12.14 -0.49
C THR A 172 -11.77 11.41 -0.30
N SER A 173 -10.97 11.31 -1.35
CA SER A 173 -9.69 10.60 -1.29
C SER A 173 -8.63 11.40 -0.57
N ASP A 174 -7.87 10.72 0.28
CA ASP A 174 -6.59 11.17 0.81
C ASP A 174 -5.38 10.46 0.14
N ASN A 175 -5.62 9.73 -0.96
CA ASN A 175 -4.59 8.97 -1.67
C ASN A 175 -3.70 9.91 -2.51
N GLY A 176 -2.39 9.80 -2.32
CA GLY A 176 -1.44 10.67 -3.01
C GLY A 176 -1.53 12.14 -2.60
N CYS A 177 -2.06 12.48 -1.42
CA CYS A 177 -2.08 13.86 -0.91
C CYS A 177 -0.71 14.45 -0.60
N GLY A 178 0.36 13.65 -0.70
CA GLY A 178 1.73 14.11 -0.56
C GLY A 178 2.45 14.50 -1.87
N GLY A 179 1.72 14.83 -2.93
CA GLY A 179 2.33 15.16 -4.22
C GLY A 179 3.25 14.06 -4.76
N SER A 180 4.13 14.39 -5.72
CA SER A 180 5.15 13.45 -6.24
C SER A 180 6.21 13.09 -5.21
N GLY A 181 6.15 13.65 -3.99
CA GLY A 181 7.20 13.70 -2.99
C GLY A 181 8.39 14.56 -3.40
N THR A 182 9.08 15.09 -2.41
CA THR A 182 10.36 15.81 -2.55
C THR A 182 11.42 15.02 -1.82
N TYR A 183 12.57 14.81 -2.46
CA TYR A 183 13.66 14.05 -1.86
C TYR A 183 14.53 14.94 -0.97
N PHE A 184 14.89 14.40 0.19
CA PHE A 184 15.80 15.03 1.13
C PHE A 184 16.82 14.00 1.63
N TRP A 185 18.01 14.47 1.95
CA TRP A 185 18.93 13.68 2.76
C TRP A 185 18.50 13.73 4.23
N THR A 186 18.66 12.63 4.95
CA THR A 186 18.66 12.65 6.41
C THR A 186 20.07 12.83 6.93
N TRP A 187 20.19 13.19 8.21
CA TRP A 187 21.47 13.13 8.92
C TRP A 187 21.39 12.15 10.10
N GLY A 188 22.56 11.76 10.62
CA GLY A 188 22.67 10.82 11.74
C GLY A 188 22.36 9.36 11.36
N SER A 189 22.25 8.50 12.38
CA SER A 189 21.97 7.06 12.25
C SER A 189 20.94 6.62 13.29
N GLY A 190 20.23 5.53 13.03
CA GLY A 190 19.23 5.01 13.96
C GLY A 190 17.92 5.79 13.94
N VAL A 191 17.64 6.51 12.85
CA VAL A 191 16.46 7.37 12.73
C VAL A 191 15.21 6.51 12.60
N ARG A 192 14.30 6.64 13.58
CA ARG A 192 13.08 5.83 13.65
C ARG A 192 11.97 6.42 12.78
N VAL A 193 11.48 5.61 11.86
CA VAL A 193 10.27 5.87 11.08
C VAL A 193 9.10 5.19 11.79
N ARG A 194 8.02 5.93 12.06
CA ARG A 194 6.89 5.50 12.89
C ARG A 194 5.60 5.40 12.09
N THR A 195 4.59 4.71 12.61
CA THR A 195 3.28 4.64 11.94
C THR A 195 2.54 5.99 11.90
N ASP A 196 2.87 6.92 12.81
CA ASP A 196 2.22 8.23 12.94
C ASP A 196 3.19 9.28 13.54
N ALA A 197 2.85 10.57 13.46
CA ALA A 197 3.65 11.71 13.94
C ALA A 197 3.63 11.88 15.47
N ARG A 198 3.89 10.80 16.21
CA ARG A 198 3.93 10.78 17.68
C ARG A 198 5.01 9.84 18.18
N LEU A 199 5.66 10.18 19.28
CA LEU A 199 6.77 9.43 19.88
C LEU A 199 6.32 8.05 20.38
N ALA A 200 5.05 7.91 20.77
CA ALA A 200 4.46 6.65 21.19
C ALA A 200 4.05 5.73 20.02
N ALA A 201 4.06 6.21 18.77
CA ALA A 201 3.66 5.39 17.63
C ALA A 201 4.67 4.26 17.39
N PRO A 202 4.19 3.04 17.04
CA PRO A 202 5.03 1.91 16.65
C PRO A 202 6.07 2.31 15.60
N VAL A 203 7.30 1.81 15.77
CA VAL A 203 8.39 1.98 14.80
C VAL A 203 8.18 0.97 13.68
N VAL A 204 8.12 1.44 12.44
CA VAL A 204 7.97 0.61 11.23
C VAL A 204 9.32 0.32 10.56
N ALA A 205 10.30 1.19 10.77
CA ALA A 205 11.65 1.02 10.25
C ALA A 205 12.64 1.90 11.02
N THR A 206 13.92 1.54 10.93
CA THR A 206 15.03 2.33 11.45
C THR A 206 16.03 2.56 10.31
N LEU A 207 16.32 3.82 10.01
CA LEU A 207 17.30 4.18 8.98
C LEU A 207 18.71 4.06 9.56
N ALA A 208 19.60 3.35 8.89
CA ALA A 208 20.92 3.00 9.41
C ALA A 208 21.93 4.17 9.40
N GLY A 209 21.69 5.21 8.60
CA GLY A 209 22.58 6.36 8.44
C GLY A 209 21.91 7.47 7.64
N PRO A 210 22.69 8.47 7.16
CA PRO A 210 22.22 9.43 6.18
C PRO A 210 21.60 8.68 5.00
N THR A 211 20.30 8.87 4.82
CA THR A 211 19.49 8.13 3.85
C THR A 211 18.79 9.14 2.95
N TYR A 212 18.79 8.88 1.65
CA TYR A 212 18.03 9.72 0.72
C TYR A 212 16.56 9.29 0.75
N VAL A 213 15.73 10.09 1.40
CA VAL A 213 14.32 9.77 1.66
C VAL A 213 13.42 10.64 0.84
N LYS A 214 12.31 10.06 0.38
CA LYS A 214 11.28 10.79 -0.35
C LYS A 214 10.17 11.18 0.60
N VAL A 215 10.06 12.48 0.89
CA VAL A 215 9.01 13.04 1.74
C VAL A 215 7.81 13.37 0.89
N ILE A 216 6.67 12.75 1.19
CA ILE A 216 5.43 12.98 0.45
C ILE A 216 4.63 14.12 1.10
N CYS A 217 4.41 14.11 2.40
CA CYS A 217 3.74 15.23 3.06
C CYS A 217 4.35 15.47 4.43
N GLN A 218 3.98 16.56 5.08
CA GLN A 218 4.39 16.85 6.44
C GLN A 218 3.23 17.31 7.29
N LYS A 219 3.24 17.00 8.58
CA LYS A 219 2.23 17.50 9.52
C LYS A 219 2.86 17.79 10.88
N GLN A 220 2.15 18.53 11.71
CA GLN A 220 2.53 18.71 13.10
C GLN A 220 2.22 17.45 13.91
N GLY A 221 3.04 17.19 14.92
CA GLY A 221 2.96 16.03 15.80
C GLY A 221 3.62 16.31 17.14
N ASP A 222 4.05 15.25 17.82
CA ASP A 222 4.78 15.38 19.08
C ASP A 222 6.06 16.22 18.88
N MET A 223 6.31 17.11 19.84
CA MET A 223 7.56 17.87 19.87
C MET A 223 8.72 16.93 20.17
N VAL A 224 9.76 16.99 19.34
CA VAL A 224 11.00 16.24 19.55
C VAL A 224 12.10 17.23 19.87
N THR A 225 12.99 16.86 20.79
CA THR A 225 14.24 17.58 21.05
C THR A 225 15.40 16.60 20.93
N ALA A 226 16.34 16.88 20.05
CA ALA A 226 17.56 16.08 19.85
C ALA A 226 18.70 16.99 19.39
N GLU A 227 19.89 16.77 19.93
CA GLU A 227 21.13 17.47 19.55
C GLU A 227 21.01 19.01 19.54
N GLY A 228 20.25 19.56 20.49
CA GLY A 228 20.05 21.01 20.62
C GLY A 228 18.97 21.60 19.71
N TYR A 229 18.36 20.80 18.84
CA TYR A 229 17.23 21.22 17.99
C TYR A 229 15.91 20.75 18.58
N THR A 230 14.89 21.58 18.44
CA THR A 230 13.51 21.25 18.82
C THR A 230 12.58 21.56 17.66
N ASN A 231 11.77 20.58 17.25
CA ASN A 231 10.82 20.72 16.15
C ASN A 231 9.62 19.78 16.38
N ASN A 232 8.42 20.24 16.03
CA ASN A 232 7.17 19.46 16.09
C ASN A 232 6.63 19.07 14.71
N TRP A 233 7.36 19.35 13.63
CA TRP A 233 7.02 18.91 12.28
C TRP A 233 7.57 17.52 11.98
N TRP A 234 6.74 16.73 11.30
CA TRP A 234 7.03 15.35 10.92
C TRP A 234 6.75 15.13 9.44
N SER A 235 7.69 14.49 8.77
CA SER A 235 7.65 14.12 7.36
C SER A 235 7.12 12.70 7.21
N LYS A 236 6.09 12.53 6.37
CA LYS A 236 5.66 11.24 5.86
C LYS A 236 6.59 10.82 4.74
N LEU A 237 7.23 9.66 4.88
CA LEU A 237 8.09 9.06 3.87
C LEU A 237 7.28 8.13 2.95
N GLU A 238 7.67 8.04 1.68
CA GLU A 238 7.14 7.06 0.72
C GLU A 238 7.60 5.63 1.08
N SER A 239 8.90 5.46 1.26
CA SER A 239 9.54 4.18 1.59
C SER A 239 10.73 4.40 2.52
N PRO A 240 10.81 3.70 3.67
CA PRO A 240 9.73 2.92 4.28
C PRO A 240 8.54 3.81 4.64
N SER A 241 7.30 3.34 4.43
CA SER A 241 6.12 4.18 4.62
C SER A 241 5.84 4.44 6.10
N GLY A 242 6.03 5.69 6.54
CA GLY A 242 5.81 6.11 7.92
C GLY A 242 6.23 7.56 8.15
N PHE A 243 6.15 8.03 9.38
CA PHE A 243 6.49 9.40 9.78
C PHE A 243 7.84 9.43 10.48
N MET A 244 8.64 10.43 10.13
CA MET A 244 9.93 10.73 10.73
C MET A 244 9.93 12.21 11.12
N THR A 245 10.48 12.55 12.28
CA THR A 245 10.57 13.96 12.67
C THR A 245 11.50 14.72 11.71
N ASN A 246 11.13 15.96 11.38
CA ASN A 246 11.91 16.83 10.50
C ASN A 246 13.27 17.20 11.10
N ILE A 247 13.49 16.97 12.41
CA ILE A 247 14.81 17.18 13.02
C ILE A 247 15.89 16.39 12.30
N TYR A 248 15.60 15.19 11.82
CA TYR A 248 16.57 14.33 11.14
C TYR A 248 16.67 14.57 9.63
N ILE A 249 15.94 15.54 9.07
CA ILE A 249 16.10 15.95 7.68
C ILE A 249 17.28 16.93 7.62
N ASP A 250 18.21 16.71 6.71
CA ASP A 250 19.35 17.60 6.45
C ASP A 250 18.89 18.82 5.64
N HIS A 251 18.12 19.70 6.29
CA HIS A 251 17.62 20.94 5.73
C HIS A 251 17.38 21.97 6.84
N PRO A 252 17.73 23.26 6.65
CA PRO A 252 17.64 24.27 7.71
C PRO A 252 16.20 24.65 8.10
N SER A 253 15.23 24.45 7.21
CA SER A 253 13.82 24.80 7.48
C SER A 253 13.10 23.75 8.33
N ALA A 254 12.43 24.20 9.40
CA ALA A 254 11.61 23.33 10.24
C ALA A 254 10.40 22.73 9.49
N VAL A 255 9.81 23.52 8.59
CA VAL A 255 8.81 23.11 7.60
C VAL A 255 9.52 22.98 6.26
N LEU A 256 9.44 21.80 5.64
CA LEU A 256 10.19 21.53 4.41
C LEU A 256 9.56 22.28 3.22
N PRO A 257 10.35 23.01 2.43
CA PRO A 257 9.84 23.71 1.26
C PRO A 257 9.37 22.70 0.20
N GLY A 258 8.29 23.04 -0.49
CA GLY A 258 7.74 22.19 -1.56
C GLY A 258 7.12 20.87 -1.10
N VAL A 259 6.99 20.65 0.21
CA VAL A 259 6.32 19.48 0.78
C VAL A 259 4.91 19.90 1.26
N PRO A 260 3.83 19.35 0.71
CA PRO A 260 2.47 19.69 1.13
C PRO A 260 2.17 19.20 2.55
N THR A 261 1.16 19.80 3.18
CA THR A 261 0.66 19.31 4.47
C THR A 261 -0.11 18.01 4.30
N CYS A 262 0.13 17.03 5.18
CA CYS A 262 -0.86 16.01 5.48
C CYS A 262 -1.93 16.64 6.40
#